data_AF-A0A7S2UWZ9-F1
#
_entry.id   AF-A0A7S2UWZ9-F1
#
_cell.length_a   1.000
_cell.length_b   1.000
_cell.length_c   1.000
_cell.angle_alpha   90.00
_cell.angle_beta   90.00
_cell.angle_gamma   90.00
#
_symmetry.space_group_name_H-M   'P 1'
#
loop_
_entity.id
_entity.type
_entity.pdbx_description
1 polymer ?
#
loop_
_entity_poly.entity_id
_entity_poly.type
_entity_poly.pdbx_seq_one_letter_code
_entity_poly.pdbx_strand_id
1 'polypeptide(L)'
;MGTQTFKCLAFGLLLSSLQFLCFAERPTSAIGFASRTHYQPALDVRGGSTRRAGSARLREVFQTTRESGKAAFVGYLTAGYPKMEDTVDLLLALEQGGADVIELGVPFTDPQADGATIQHTNEIALANKVTPDLCLEMVKKAREKGLTAPVILMGYYNPFLAHGLDKLMEDCKEAGVDGFIVVDLPPEEGGLFVNTCREHDLSFVPLVSPTTTDDRISFLSDAADSFLYCVSLTGVTGSRTELPADLSDFLARIRKQTDLPLAVGFGISKPDHVKTVSANADGIVVGSAIMNTIDTVDADAPTADKCAAVKVFVESMKEARVPSENFQAGGEKKGAFQSPETSGSHFGEFGGRYIPETLIEAHRELEEEYEKAKVDPEFIKEIDFYRRQFIGGPTPLYFAERLTKAVGGAQIWLKREELAHTGAHKINNAVGQAILAKRIGKDRIIAETGAGQHGVATATVCAHFGLKCIVYMGAVDCERQALNVFRMKMLGADVRPVFAGQKTLKDAINEAMRDWVTNVRDTHYLIGSAIGPH
;
A
#
# COMPACT_ATOMS: atom_id res chain seq x y z
N MET A 1 -4.28 28.19 -55.13
CA MET A 1 -4.26 29.51 -54.45
C MET A 1 -5.14 29.39 -53.21
N GLY A 2 -4.67 29.42 -51.97
CA GLY A 2 -3.33 29.38 -51.42
C GLY A 2 -3.39 28.62 -50.09
N THR A 3 -2.39 27.79 -49.84
CA THR A 3 -2.15 27.11 -48.56
C THR A 3 -1.69 28.13 -47.52
N GLN A 4 -2.48 28.39 -46.48
CA GLN A 4 -2.03 29.13 -45.30
C GLN A 4 -1.60 28.14 -44.20
N THR A 5 -0.30 28.05 -44.05
CA THR A 5 0.43 27.41 -42.96
C THR A 5 0.15 28.18 -41.67
N PHE A 6 -0.50 27.55 -40.68
CA PHE A 6 -0.61 28.12 -39.34
C PHE A 6 0.75 28.06 -38.64
N LYS A 7 1.39 29.22 -38.46
CA LYS A 7 2.51 29.40 -37.54
C LYS A 7 1.94 29.56 -36.12
N CYS A 8 2.20 28.60 -35.24
CA CYS A 8 2.06 28.80 -33.80
C CYS A 8 3.03 29.91 -33.36
N LEU A 9 2.49 31.10 -33.03
CA LEU A 9 3.22 32.08 -32.25
C LEU A 9 2.98 31.78 -30.77
N ALA A 10 4.05 31.42 -30.07
CA ALA A 10 4.07 31.31 -28.63
C ALA A 10 3.89 32.71 -28.00
N PHE A 11 2.80 32.91 -27.27
CA PHE A 11 2.70 33.94 -26.24
C PHE A 11 2.27 33.26 -24.95
N GLY A 12 3.26 32.98 -24.10
CA GLY A 12 3.08 32.49 -22.74
C GLY A 12 2.72 33.64 -21.80
N LEU A 13 2.13 33.26 -20.66
CA LEU A 13 1.61 34.09 -19.54
C LEU A 13 0.16 34.58 -19.69
N LEU A 14 -0.83 33.66 -19.54
CA LEU A 14 -2.14 33.90 -18.86
C LEU A 14 -3.18 32.75 -18.98
N LEU A 15 -2.85 31.61 -19.60
CA LEU A 15 -3.85 30.58 -19.97
C LEU A 15 -3.70 29.23 -19.25
N SER A 16 -3.41 29.21 -17.95
CA SER A 16 -3.23 27.94 -17.20
C SER A 16 -4.52 27.29 -16.67
N SER A 17 -5.72 27.71 -17.09
CA SER A 17 -6.98 27.22 -16.46
C SER A 17 -8.22 27.14 -17.36
N LEU A 18 -8.09 27.16 -18.70
CA LEU A 18 -9.24 26.98 -19.61
C LEU A 18 -9.36 25.55 -20.12
N GLN A 19 -10.40 24.83 -19.69
CA GLN A 19 -10.87 23.62 -20.37
C GLN A 19 -11.86 24.02 -21.47
N PHE A 20 -11.60 23.59 -22.70
CA PHE A 20 -12.49 23.80 -23.85
C PHE A 20 -13.46 22.63 -23.98
N LEU A 21 -14.77 22.90 -23.95
CA LEU A 21 -15.79 21.98 -24.46
C LEU A 21 -16.35 22.54 -25.78
N CYS A 22 -16.16 21.81 -26.88
CA CYS A 22 -16.87 22.05 -28.13
C CYS A 22 -18.10 21.15 -28.17
N PHE A 23 -19.31 21.75 -28.25
CA PHE A 23 -20.51 21.01 -28.63
C PHE A 23 -20.68 21.08 -30.14
N ALA A 24 -20.69 19.91 -30.79
CA ALA A 24 -21.17 19.75 -32.14
C ALA A 24 -22.48 18.96 -32.08
N GLU A 25 -23.59 19.56 -32.49
CA GLU A 25 -24.86 18.86 -32.66
C GLU A 25 -24.72 17.83 -33.80
N ARG A 26 -24.87 16.54 -33.47
CA ARG A 26 -25.17 15.50 -34.45
C ARG A 26 -26.43 14.75 -34.01
N PRO A 27 -27.31 14.37 -34.95
CA PRO A 27 -28.56 13.67 -34.64
C PRO A 27 -28.26 12.28 -34.08
N THR A 28 -29.06 11.90 -33.08
CA THR A 28 -29.05 10.61 -32.40
C THR A 28 -29.33 9.45 -33.36
N SER A 29 -28.34 8.61 -33.59
CA SER A 29 -28.55 7.20 -33.98
C SER A 29 -27.89 6.32 -32.92
N ALA A 30 -28.70 5.41 -32.36
CA ALA A 30 -28.29 4.45 -31.35
C ALA A 30 -27.20 3.54 -31.91
N ILE A 31 -25.98 3.68 -31.38
CA ILE A 31 -24.90 2.71 -31.58
C ILE A 31 -24.98 1.75 -30.38
N GLY A 32 -25.62 0.60 -30.60
CA GLY A 32 -25.56 -0.51 -29.68
C GLY A 32 -24.12 -1.00 -29.57
N PHE A 33 -23.52 -0.88 -28.38
CA PHE A 33 -22.28 -1.55 -28.07
C PHE A 33 -22.58 -3.04 -27.91
N ALA A 34 -22.19 -3.82 -28.91
CA ALA A 34 -22.14 -5.28 -28.81
C ALA A 34 -21.11 -5.65 -27.74
N SER A 35 -21.58 -6.29 -26.67
CA SER A 35 -20.76 -6.93 -25.64
C SER A 35 -19.83 -7.94 -26.30
N ARG A 36 -18.56 -7.59 -26.47
CA ARG A 36 -17.54 -8.57 -26.84
C ARG A 36 -17.06 -9.27 -25.57
N THR A 37 -17.66 -10.44 -25.38
CA THR A 37 -17.06 -11.66 -24.84
C THR A 37 -16.15 -11.50 -23.62
N HIS A 38 -16.73 -11.84 -22.47
CA HIS A 38 -16.07 -12.29 -21.26
C HIS A 38 -14.86 -13.18 -21.57
N TYR A 39 -13.69 -12.77 -21.11
CA TYR A 39 -12.59 -13.70 -20.87
C TYR A 39 -12.80 -14.29 -19.47
N GLN A 40 -13.59 -15.37 -19.41
CA GLN A 40 -13.56 -16.27 -18.26
C GLN A 40 -12.53 -17.36 -18.61
N PRO A 41 -11.42 -17.52 -17.86
CA PRO A 41 -10.86 -18.84 -17.73
C PRO A 41 -11.94 -19.67 -17.02
N ALA A 42 -12.49 -20.66 -17.70
CA ALA A 42 -13.28 -21.67 -17.04
C ALA A 42 -12.38 -22.32 -15.98
N LEU A 43 -12.67 -22.06 -14.71
CA LEU A 43 -12.17 -22.87 -13.61
C LEU A 43 -12.78 -24.26 -13.79
N ASP A 44 -12.05 -25.13 -14.48
CA ASP A 44 -12.30 -26.56 -14.49
C ASP A 44 -11.93 -27.06 -13.08
N VAL A 45 -12.89 -27.00 -12.15
CA VAL A 45 -12.78 -27.55 -10.79
C VAL A 45 -12.72 -29.07 -10.91
N ARG A 46 -11.59 -29.60 -11.38
CA ARG A 46 -11.30 -31.02 -11.41
C ARG A 46 -10.84 -31.47 -10.04
N GLY A 47 -11.78 -32.07 -9.30
CA GLY A 47 -11.51 -33.03 -8.24
C GLY A 47 -10.91 -32.42 -6.97
N GLY A 48 -11.64 -32.52 -5.86
CA GLY A 48 -11.12 -32.20 -4.53
C GLY A 48 -9.85 -32.99 -4.23
N SER A 49 -8.71 -32.31 -4.36
CA SER A 49 -7.41 -32.82 -3.92
C SER A 49 -7.40 -32.92 -2.40
N THR A 50 -7.16 -34.11 -1.87
CA THR A 50 -6.92 -34.35 -0.43
C THR A 50 -5.51 -33.90 0.02
N ARG A 51 -4.76 -33.22 -0.85
CA ARG A 51 -3.39 -32.78 -0.62
C ARG A 51 -3.38 -31.58 0.32
N ARG A 52 -2.40 -31.55 1.23
CA ARG A 52 -2.18 -30.41 2.14
C ARG A 52 -1.83 -29.18 1.31
N ALA A 53 -2.48 -28.06 1.56
CA ALA A 53 -2.22 -26.80 0.86
C ALA A 53 -0.96 -26.10 1.40
N GLY A 54 -0.29 -25.32 0.55
CA GLY A 54 0.84 -24.45 0.91
C GLY A 54 2.15 -25.17 1.27
N SER A 55 3.19 -24.39 1.56
CA SER A 55 4.54 -24.91 1.80
C SER A 55 4.63 -25.79 3.05
N ALA A 56 5.14 -27.01 2.86
CA ALA A 56 5.43 -27.94 3.96
C ALA A 56 6.62 -27.45 4.81
N ARG A 57 7.62 -26.83 4.18
CA ARG A 57 8.85 -26.37 4.86
C ARG A 57 8.56 -25.29 5.89
N LEU A 58 7.65 -24.36 5.57
CA LEU A 58 7.22 -23.32 6.52
C LEU A 58 6.49 -23.93 7.73
N ARG A 59 5.59 -24.89 7.50
CA ARG A 59 4.87 -25.56 8.60
C ARG A 59 5.81 -26.37 9.48
N GLU A 60 6.77 -27.07 8.88
CA GLU A 60 7.79 -27.83 9.61
C GLU A 60 8.65 -26.92 10.50
N VAL A 61 8.99 -25.71 10.05
CA VAL A 61 9.68 -24.72 10.89
C VAL A 61 8.88 -24.41 12.15
N PHE A 62 7.60 -24.03 12.03
CA PHE A 62 6.77 -23.69 13.19
C PHE A 62 6.50 -24.90 14.10
N GLN A 63 6.43 -26.11 13.53
CA GLN A 63 6.34 -27.33 14.32
C GLN A 63 7.63 -27.57 15.12
N THR A 64 8.79 -27.47 14.48
CA THR A 64 10.10 -27.69 15.11
C THR A 64 10.39 -26.65 16.19
N THR A 65 10.08 -25.37 15.92
CA THR A 65 10.31 -24.28 16.87
C THR A 65 9.39 -24.43 18.09
N ARG A 66 8.13 -24.85 17.87
CA ARG A 66 7.21 -25.24 18.95
C ARG A 66 7.74 -26.40 19.80
N GLU A 67 8.26 -27.46 19.17
CA GLU A 67 8.86 -28.60 19.89
C GLU A 67 10.07 -28.19 20.73
N SER A 68 10.86 -27.23 20.23
CA SER A 68 11.97 -26.62 20.98
C SER A 68 11.53 -25.65 22.08
N GLY A 69 10.22 -25.33 22.13
CA GLY A 69 9.64 -24.35 23.03
C GLY A 69 10.13 -22.93 22.79
N LYS A 70 10.55 -22.54 21.59
CA LYS A 70 11.01 -21.18 21.27
C LYS A 70 10.32 -20.66 20.00
N ALA A 71 9.89 -19.40 19.99
CA ALA A 71 9.28 -18.77 18.81
C ALA A 71 10.22 -18.78 17.60
N ALA A 72 9.75 -19.03 16.38
CA ALA A 72 10.52 -18.92 15.14
C ALA A 72 11.12 -17.50 14.95
N PHE A 73 12.32 -17.42 14.39
CA PHE A 73 12.94 -16.15 14.02
C PHE A 73 12.87 -15.96 12.50
N VAL A 74 12.23 -14.89 12.06
CA VAL A 74 12.09 -14.50 10.65
C VAL A 74 12.94 -13.26 10.40
N GLY A 75 13.96 -13.40 9.55
CA GLY A 75 14.83 -12.29 9.17
C GLY A 75 14.43 -11.70 7.83
N TYR A 76 14.25 -10.38 7.74
CA TYR A 76 13.95 -9.69 6.49
C TYR A 76 15.21 -9.07 5.86
N LEU A 77 15.31 -9.15 4.54
CA LEU A 77 16.34 -8.51 3.72
C LEU A 77 15.75 -7.98 2.40
N THR A 78 16.04 -6.74 2.03
CA THR A 78 15.70 -6.21 0.70
C THR A 78 16.67 -6.75 -0.35
N ALA A 79 16.15 -7.35 -1.43
CA ALA A 79 16.97 -7.90 -2.51
C ALA A 79 17.78 -6.80 -3.22
N GLY A 80 19.06 -7.09 -3.45
CA GLY A 80 20.04 -6.20 -4.08
C GLY A 80 20.45 -4.98 -3.25
N TYR A 81 20.17 -4.99 -1.94
CA TYR A 81 20.67 -4.02 -0.97
C TYR A 81 21.88 -4.56 -0.19
N PRO A 82 22.93 -3.76 0.06
CA PRO A 82 23.20 -2.44 -0.52
C PRO A 82 23.72 -2.54 -1.96
N LYS A 83 24.32 -3.68 -2.32
CA LYS A 83 24.73 -4.03 -3.68
C LYS A 83 24.08 -5.36 -4.10
N MET A 84 23.94 -5.54 -5.40
CA MET A 84 23.37 -6.76 -5.99
C MET A 84 24.17 -8.02 -5.61
N GLU A 85 25.50 -7.94 -5.58
CA GLU A 85 26.38 -9.06 -5.19
C GLU A 85 26.25 -9.49 -3.71
N ASP A 86 25.79 -8.59 -2.83
CA ASP A 86 25.75 -8.86 -1.38
C ASP A 86 24.61 -9.82 -1.00
N THR A 87 23.51 -9.84 -1.76
CA THR A 87 22.26 -10.48 -1.34
C THR A 87 22.40 -11.97 -1.06
N VAL A 88 23.07 -12.72 -1.95
CA VAL A 88 23.19 -14.18 -1.82
C VAL A 88 23.93 -14.56 -0.53
N ASP A 89 25.03 -13.86 -0.23
CA ASP A 89 25.83 -14.16 0.94
C ASP A 89 25.16 -13.63 2.23
N LEU A 90 24.41 -12.53 2.14
CA LEU A 90 23.58 -12.04 3.24
C LEU A 90 22.44 -13.00 3.58
N LEU A 91 21.81 -13.65 2.60
CA LEU A 91 20.82 -14.71 2.85
C LEU A 91 21.42 -15.86 3.66
N LEU A 92 22.62 -16.30 3.30
CA LEU A 92 23.35 -17.33 4.05
C LEU A 92 23.76 -16.82 5.44
N ALA A 93 24.14 -15.54 5.57
CA ALA A 93 24.48 -14.95 6.86
C ALA A 93 23.27 -14.88 7.81
N LEU A 94 22.06 -14.61 7.30
CA LEU A 94 20.82 -14.68 8.07
C LEU A 94 20.60 -16.09 8.63
N GLU A 95 20.69 -17.12 7.79
CA GLU A 95 20.55 -18.52 8.21
C GLU A 95 21.63 -18.90 9.23
N GLN A 96 22.89 -18.57 8.96
CA GLN A 96 24.02 -18.85 9.86
C GLN A 96 23.90 -18.12 11.21
N GLY A 97 23.26 -16.96 11.23
CA GLY A 97 22.93 -16.26 12.48
C GLY A 97 21.75 -16.87 13.23
N GLY A 98 21.04 -17.81 12.61
CA GLY A 98 19.93 -18.56 13.21
C GLY A 98 18.55 -18.16 12.72
N ALA A 99 18.39 -17.48 11.58
CA ALA A 99 17.07 -17.29 11.00
C ALA A 99 16.42 -18.63 10.66
N ASP A 100 15.21 -18.87 11.18
CA ASP A 100 14.42 -20.07 10.90
C ASP A 100 13.64 -19.93 9.58
N VAL A 101 13.27 -18.70 9.22
CA VAL A 101 12.66 -18.31 7.93
C VAL A 101 13.32 -17.02 7.46
N ILE A 102 13.44 -16.85 6.14
CA ILE A 102 13.93 -15.61 5.55
C ILE A 102 12.84 -14.97 4.70
N GLU A 103 12.64 -13.68 4.91
CA GLU A 103 11.77 -12.84 4.13
C GLU A 103 12.63 -11.99 3.17
N LEU A 104 12.56 -12.28 1.87
CA LEU A 104 13.28 -11.52 0.85
C LEU A 104 12.34 -10.47 0.25
N GLY A 105 12.62 -9.20 0.54
CA GLY A 105 11.90 -8.06 0.01
C GLY A 105 12.17 -7.87 -1.48
N VAL A 106 11.12 -7.98 -2.30
CA VAL A 106 11.14 -7.67 -3.72
C VAL A 106 10.92 -6.17 -3.89
N PRO A 107 11.89 -5.43 -4.46
CA PRO A 107 11.84 -3.99 -4.42
C PRO A 107 10.71 -3.41 -5.26
N PHE A 108 10.01 -2.42 -4.72
CA PHE A 108 8.86 -1.77 -5.35
C PHE A 108 9.00 -0.26 -5.33
N THR A 109 8.47 0.39 -6.38
CA THR A 109 8.60 1.84 -6.59
C THR A 109 7.70 2.67 -5.68
N ASP A 110 6.66 2.05 -5.10
CA ASP A 110 5.60 2.72 -4.34
C ASP A 110 5.29 1.95 -3.03
N PRO A 111 6.27 1.76 -2.14
CA PRO A 111 6.12 0.92 -0.95
C PRO A 111 5.31 1.60 0.17
N GLN A 112 3.99 1.73 -0.02
CA GLN A 112 3.09 2.55 0.80
C GLN A 112 2.95 2.07 2.27
N ALA A 113 3.16 0.79 2.55
CA ALA A 113 3.07 0.23 3.90
C ALA A 113 4.42 0.15 4.62
N ASP A 114 5.53 0.42 3.92
CA ASP A 114 6.85 0.22 4.46
C ASP A 114 7.33 1.45 5.25
N GLY A 115 8.09 1.20 6.31
CA GLY A 115 8.78 2.25 7.06
C GLY A 115 9.94 2.87 6.29
N ALA A 116 10.36 4.08 6.67
CA ALA A 116 11.38 4.86 5.96
C ALA A 116 12.69 4.10 5.66
N THR A 117 13.18 3.27 6.59
CA THR A 117 14.36 2.41 6.37
C THR A 117 14.15 1.48 5.18
N ILE A 118 13.02 0.77 5.12
CA ILE A 118 12.78 -0.20 4.05
C ILE A 118 12.56 0.51 2.71
N GLN A 119 11.89 1.67 2.70
CA GLN A 119 11.76 2.49 1.48
C GLN A 119 13.14 2.90 0.94
N HIS A 120 14.06 3.32 1.81
CA HIS A 120 15.42 3.66 1.41
C HIS A 120 16.15 2.47 0.76
N THR A 121 16.03 1.28 1.35
CA THR A 121 16.62 0.07 0.75
C THR A 121 15.98 -0.29 -0.60
N ASN A 122 14.67 -0.06 -0.76
CA ASN A 122 13.96 -0.24 -2.03
C ASN A 122 14.50 0.72 -3.10
N GLU A 123 14.69 2.01 -2.76
CA GLU A 123 15.24 3.01 -3.69
C GLU A 123 16.63 2.59 -4.20
N ILE A 124 17.50 2.11 -3.31
CA ILE A 124 18.85 1.64 -3.69
C ILE A 124 18.77 0.36 -4.54
N ALA A 125 17.93 -0.60 -4.15
CA ALA A 125 17.74 -1.82 -4.94
C ALA A 125 17.19 -1.53 -6.35
N LEU A 126 16.26 -0.58 -6.48
CA LEU A 126 15.74 -0.13 -7.78
C LEU A 126 16.79 0.62 -8.60
N ALA A 127 17.67 1.40 -7.95
CA ALA A 127 18.82 2.02 -8.61
C ALA A 127 19.78 0.96 -9.15
N ASN A 128 19.95 -0.16 -8.41
CA ASN A 128 20.68 -1.35 -8.81
C ASN A 128 19.95 -2.21 -9.87
N LYS A 129 18.78 -1.77 -10.36
CA LYS A 129 17.97 -2.45 -11.40
C LYS A 129 17.49 -3.85 -11.02
N VAL A 130 17.29 -4.08 -9.72
CA VAL A 130 16.72 -5.34 -9.24
C VAL A 130 15.28 -5.50 -9.74
N THR A 131 14.95 -6.70 -10.20
CA THR A 131 13.62 -7.12 -10.68
C THR A 131 13.17 -8.37 -9.92
N PRO A 132 11.88 -8.75 -10.00
CA PRO A 132 11.41 -10.05 -9.47
C PRO A 132 12.23 -11.24 -10.00
N ASP A 133 12.53 -11.28 -11.30
CA ASP A 133 13.39 -12.31 -11.93
C ASP A 133 14.76 -12.41 -11.23
N LEU A 134 15.42 -11.27 -11.00
CA LEU A 134 16.71 -11.24 -10.33
C LEU A 134 16.62 -11.70 -8.87
N CYS A 135 15.51 -11.41 -8.19
CA CYS A 135 15.26 -11.93 -6.84
C CYS A 135 15.19 -13.47 -6.86
N LEU A 136 14.49 -14.06 -7.83
CA LEU A 136 14.43 -15.52 -8.00
C LEU A 136 15.80 -16.12 -8.30
N GLU A 137 16.59 -15.49 -9.17
CA GLU A 137 17.97 -15.91 -9.43
C GLU A 137 18.84 -15.87 -8.17
N MET A 138 18.69 -14.84 -7.32
CA MET A 138 19.41 -14.75 -6.05
C MET A 138 19.03 -15.88 -5.11
N VAL A 139 17.74 -16.22 -4.99
CA VAL A 139 17.28 -17.36 -4.19
C VAL A 139 17.87 -18.66 -4.74
N LYS A 140 17.81 -18.89 -6.06
CA LYS A 140 18.38 -20.07 -6.70
C LYS A 140 19.87 -20.23 -6.40
N LYS A 141 20.66 -19.15 -6.56
CA LYS A 141 22.09 -19.13 -6.22
C LYS A 141 22.34 -19.37 -4.74
N ALA A 142 21.49 -18.86 -3.84
CA ALA A 142 21.61 -19.13 -2.42
C ALA A 142 21.32 -20.60 -2.08
N ARG A 143 20.31 -21.22 -2.72
CA ARG A 143 20.05 -22.67 -2.62
C ARG A 143 21.24 -23.50 -3.08
N GLU A 144 21.84 -23.16 -4.22
CA GLU A 144 23.04 -23.83 -4.74
C GLU A 144 24.24 -23.73 -3.78
N LYS A 145 24.35 -22.62 -3.05
CA LYS A 145 25.38 -22.43 -1.99
C LYS A 145 25.00 -23.06 -0.65
N GLY A 146 23.86 -23.73 -0.54
CA GLY A 146 23.46 -24.51 0.64
C GLY A 146 22.45 -23.85 1.56
N LEU A 147 21.76 -22.77 1.15
CA LEU A 147 20.69 -22.17 1.95
C LEU A 147 19.54 -23.18 2.14
N THR A 148 19.25 -23.53 3.39
CA THR A 148 18.19 -24.49 3.76
C THR A 148 16.95 -23.86 4.40
N ALA A 149 17.07 -22.66 4.96
CA ALA A 149 15.97 -21.91 5.57
C ALA A 149 14.88 -21.60 4.52
N PRO A 150 13.58 -21.75 4.82
CA PRO A 150 12.52 -21.38 3.89
C PRO A 150 12.59 -19.89 3.53
N VAL A 151 12.35 -19.56 2.27
CA VAL A 151 12.39 -18.18 1.76
C VAL A 151 11.00 -17.76 1.30
N ILE A 152 10.50 -16.67 1.85
CA ILE A 152 9.24 -16.02 1.45
C ILE A 152 9.58 -14.75 0.70
N LEU A 153 8.92 -14.50 -0.43
CA LEU A 153 9.00 -13.21 -1.10
C LEU A 153 8.01 -12.24 -0.46
N MET A 154 8.50 -11.11 0.05
CA MET A 154 7.66 -10.01 0.51
C MET A 154 7.66 -8.90 -0.54
N GLY A 155 6.49 -8.42 -0.95
CA GLY A 155 6.40 -7.34 -1.92
C GLY A 155 4.99 -6.85 -2.15
N TYR A 156 4.83 -6.10 -3.24
CA TYR A 156 3.54 -5.55 -3.68
C TYR A 156 3.03 -6.34 -4.89
N TYR A 157 1.74 -6.31 -5.12
CA TYR A 157 1.10 -7.19 -6.10
C TYR A 157 1.52 -6.88 -7.53
N ASN A 158 1.68 -5.60 -7.88
CA ASN A 158 1.91 -5.20 -9.27
C ASN A 158 3.15 -5.84 -9.93
N PRO A 159 4.35 -5.88 -9.31
CA PRO A 159 5.48 -6.64 -9.85
C PRO A 159 5.20 -8.13 -10.08
N PHE A 160 4.46 -8.77 -9.18
CA PHE A 160 4.09 -10.19 -9.30
C PHE A 160 3.07 -10.43 -10.41
N LEU A 161 2.07 -9.54 -10.52
CA LEU A 161 1.09 -9.58 -11.60
C LEU A 161 1.75 -9.39 -12.97
N ALA A 162 2.71 -8.47 -13.09
CA ALA A 162 3.45 -8.21 -14.32
C ALA A 162 4.30 -9.41 -14.79
N HIS A 163 4.72 -10.27 -13.86
CA HIS A 163 5.44 -11.51 -14.17
C HIS A 163 4.52 -12.58 -14.81
N GLY A 164 3.22 -12.51 -14.51
CA GLY A 164 2.22 -13.51 -14.86
C GLY A 164 2.12 -14.59 -13.79
N LEU A 165 0.91 -14.84 -13.27
CA LEU A 165 0.70 -15.65 -12.06
C LEU A 165 1.20 -17.09 -12.17
N ASP A 166 0.75 -17.85 -13.17
CA ASP A 166 1.14 -19.27 -13.30
C ASP A 166 2.66 -19.41 -13.47
N LYS A 167 3.23 -18.59 -14.34
CA LYS A 167 4.67 -18.55 -14.57
C LYS A 167 5.45 -18.16 -13.31
N LEU A 168 4.96 -17.16 -12.57
CA LEU A 168 5.57 -16.74 -11.31
C LEU A 168 5.61 -17.90 -10.32
N MET A 169 4.52 -18.67 -10.17
CA MET A 169 4.49 -19.80 -9.24
C MET A 169 5.46 -20.92 -9.66
N GLU A 170 5.54 -21.22 -10.96
CA GLU A 170 6.52 -22.18 -11.50
C GLU A 170 7.96 -21.73 -11.24
N ASP A 171 8.30 -20.50 -11.61
CA ASP A 171 9.64 -19.92 -11.44
C ASP A 171 10.02 -19.83 -9.95
N CYS A 172 9.08 -19.48 -9.08
CA CYS A 172 9.28 -19.49 -7.63
C CYS A 172 9.58 -20.89 -7.11
N LYS A 173 8.84 -21.89 -7.59
CA LYS A 173 9.07 -23.28 -7.19
C LYS A 173 10.43 -23.79 -7.64
N GLU A 174 10.83 -23.47 -8.87
CA GLU A 174 12.15 -23.82 -9.40
C GLU A 174 13.28 -23.15 -8.61
N ALA A 175 13.11 -21.86 -8.26
CA ALA A 175 14.09 -21.11 -7.47
C ALA A 175 14.21 -21.61 -6.02
N GLY A 176 13.21 -22.33 -5.50
CA GLY A 176 13.16 -22.79 -4.12
C GLY A 176 12.61 -21.76 -3.14
N VAL A 177 11.69 -20.91 -3.61
CA VAL A 177 10.82 -20.05 -2.80
C VAL A 177 9.70 -20.90 -2.16
N ASP A 178 9.25 -20.48 -0.98
CA ASP A 178 8.29 -21.21 -0.14
C ASP A 178 6.96 -20.49 0.02
N GLY A 179 6.86 -19.22 -0.39
CA GLY A 179 5.61 -18.49 -0.32
C GLY A 179 5.75 -17.00 -0.53
N PHE A 180 4.65 -16.29 -0.26
CA PHE A 180 4.52 -14.85 -0.45
C PHE A 180 3.88 -14.16 0.73
N ILE A 181 4.36 -12.95 0.99
CA ILE A 181 3.64 -11.90 1.72
C ILE A 181 3.41 -10.79 0.70
N VAL A 182 2.16 -10.61 0.25
CA VAL A 182 1.80 -9.55 -0.70
C VAL A 182 1.07 -8.46 0.08
N VAL A 183 1.76 -7.34 0.30
CA VAL A 183 1.42 -6.36 1.33
C VAL A 183 0.11 -5.62 1.02
N ASP A 184 -0.19 -5.40 -0.25
CA ASP A 184 -1.33 -4.66 -0.77
C ASP A 184 -2.41 -5.54 -1.42
N LEU A 185 -2.32 -6.88 -1.28
CA LEU A 185 -3.29 -7.81 -1.88
C LEU A 185 -4.24 -8.38 -0.81
N PRO A 186 -5.40 -7.74 -0.57
CA PRO A 186 -6.40 -8.34 0.30
C PRO A 186 -6.97 -9.61 -0.35
N PRO A 187 -7.29 -10.67 0.43
CA PRO A 187 -7.73 -11.95 -0.14
C PRO A 187 -9.02 -11.88 -0.97
N GLU A 188 -9.84 -10.83 -0.79
CA GLU A 188 -10.98 -10.54 -1.65
C GLU A 188 -10.59 -10.32 -3.11
N GLU A 189 -9.52 -9.56 -3.35
CA GLU A 189 -8.96 -9.36 -4.70
C GLU A 189 -7.97 -10.49 -5.06
N GLY A 190 -7.37 -11.13 -4.06
CA GLY A 190 -6.32 -12.13 -4.20
C GLY A 190 -6.78 -13.58 -4.33
N GLY A 191 -8.08 -13.87 -4.43
CA GLY A 191 -8.60 -15.25 -4.42
C GLY A 191 -7.92 -16.18 -5.44
N LEU A 192 -7.72 -15.71 -6.67
CA LEU A 192 -6.97 -16.44 -7.69
C LEU A 192 -5.51 -16.67 -7.25
N PHE A 193 -4.83 -15.62 -6.81
CA PHE A 193 -3.43 -15.68 -6.35
C PHE A 193 -3.23 -16.70 -5.22
N VAL A 194 -4.09 -16.66 -4.20
CA VAL A 194 -4.06 -17.58 -3.06
C VAL A 194 -4.22 -19.03 -3.52
N ASN A 195 -5.19 -19.29 -4.39
CA ASN A 195 -5.44 -20.64 -4.90
C ASN A 195 -4.29 -21.15 -5.77
N THR A 196 -3.72 -20.32 -6.66
CA THR A 196 -2.56 -20.70 -7.47
C THR A 196 -1.32 -20.95 -6.57
N CYS A 197 -1.12 -20.18 -5.50
CA CYS A 197 -0.07 -20.51 -4.51
C CYS A 197 -0.26 -21.93 -3.93
N ARG A 198 -1.48 -22.26 -3.50
CA ARG A 198 -1.80 -23.59 -2.92
C ARG A 198 -1.55 -24.72 -3.90
N GLU A 199 -1.92 -24.54 -5.16
CA GLU A 199 -1.75 -25.54 -6.22
C GLU A 199 -0.27 -25.85 -6.52
N HIS A 200 0.61 -24.86 -6.32
CA HIS A 200 2.06 -24.99 -6.52
C HIS A 200 2.85 -25.30 -5.23
N ASP A 201 2.15 -25.69 -4.15
CA ASP A 201 2.76 -25.95 -2.83
C ASP A 201 3.58 -24.75 -2.30
N LEU A 202 3.08 -23.52 -2.54
CA LEU A 202 3.59 -22.24 -2.04
C LEU A 202 2.59 -21.65 -1.03
N SER A 203 3.07 -21.05 0.05
CA SER A 203 2.18 -20.44 1.04
C SER A 203 1.83 -18.99 0.70
N PHE A 204 0.56 -18.62 0.86
CA PHE A 204 0.18 -17.22 1.01
C PHE A 204 0.08 -16.89 2.52
N VAL A 205 0.75 -15.81 2.93
CA VAL A 205 0.80 -15.36 4.33
C VAL A 205 0.08 -14.02 4.42
N PRO A 206 -1.18 -13.98 4.88
CA PRO A 206 -1.91 -12.74 5.06
C PRO A 206 -1.43 -11.97 6.28
N LEU A 207 -1.57 -10.65 6.22
CA LEU A 207 -1.30 -9.74 7.31
C LEU A 207 -2.56 -9.57 8.18
N VAL A 208 -2.36 -9.38 9.48
CA VAL A 208 -3.39 -9.02 10.46
C VAL A 208 -2.89 -7.79 11.21
N SER A 209 -3.75 -6.79 11.37
CA SER A 209 -3.42 -5.52 12.04
C SER A 209 -4.34 -5.27 13.24
N PRO A 210 -4.03 -4.30 14.12
CA PRO A 210 -4.89 -3.98 15.25
C PRO A 210 -6.27 -3.48 14.82
N THR A 211 -6.40 -2.93 13.61
CA THR A 211 -7.68 -2.49 13.05
C THR A 211 -8.51 -3.63 12.46
N THR A 212 -7.90 -4.78 12.14
CA THR A 212 -8.63 -5.95 11.61
C THR A 212 -9.72 -6.41 12.59
N THR A 213 -10.95 -6.54 12.09
CA THR A 213 -12.13 -6.99 12.84
C THR A 213 -12.11 -8.50 13.13
N ASP A 214 -12.86 -8.96 14.13
CA ASP A 214 -12.88 -10.39 14.52
C ASP A 214 -13.33 -11.32 13.37
N ASP A 215 -14.40 -10.95 12.65
CA ASP A 215 -14.87 -11.70 11.48
C ASP A 215 -13.81 -11.74 10.37
N ARG A 216 -13.11 -10.62 10.16
CA ARG A 216 -12.03 -10.54 9.19
C ARG A 216 -10.83 -11.40 9.58
N ILE A 217 -10.49 -11.50 10.87
CA ILE A 217 -9.42 -12.41 11.32
C ILE A 217 -9.74 -13.85 10.92
N SER A 218 -11.00 -14.30 11.08
CA SER A 218 -11.41 -15.63 10.64
C SER A 218 -11.24 -15.80 9.13
N PHE A 219 -11.68 -14.82 8.34
CA PHE A 219 -11.54 -14.82 6.88
C PHE A 219 -10.08 -14.88 6.42
N LEU A 220 -9.18 -14.09 7.03
CA LEU A 220 -7.74 -14.12 6.75
C LEU A 220 -7.12 -15.46 7.16
N SER A 221 -7.59 -16.04 8.28
CA SER A 221 -7.16 -17.38 8.73
C SER A 221 -7.56 -18.48 7.76
N ASP A 222 -8.66 -18.32 7.01
CA ASP A 222 -9.06 -19.25 5.96
C ASP A 222 -8.20 -19.13 4.69
N ALA A 223 -7.67 -17.93 4.41
CA ALA A 223 -6.74 -17.70 3.30
C ALA A 223 -5.32 -18.21 3.60
N ALA A 224 -4.90 -18.16 4.86
CA ALA A 224 -3.56 -18.57 5.29
C ALA A 224 -3.35 -20.10 5.27
N ASP A 225 -2.15 -20.54 4.90
CA ASP A 225 -1.77 -21.96 4.87
C ASP A 225 -0.68 -22.34 5.89
N SER A 226 0.10 -21.36 6.35
CA SER A 226 1.28 -21.61 7.19
C SER A 226 1.24 -20.83 8.50
N PHE A 227 1.11 -19.50 8.46
CA PHE A 227 1.01 -18.63 9.63
C PHE A 227 0.33 -17.32 9.26
N LEU A 228 -0.03 -16.52 10.27
CA LEU A 228 -0.50 -15.15 10.11
C LEU A 228 0.60 -14.16 10.49
N TYR A 229 0.81 -13.17 9.64
CA TYR A 229 1.73 -12.07 9.92
C TYR A 229 1.01 -10.98 10.72
N CYS A 230 1.34 -10.84 12.00
CA CYS A 230 0.76 -9.83 12.88
C CYS A 230 1.57 -8.54 12.85
N VAL A 231 1.00 -7.48 12.27
CA VAL A 231 1.58 -6.14 12.23
C VAL A 231 1.28 -5.44 13.55
N SER A 232 2.30 -5.16 14.36
CA SER A 232 2.09 -4.57 15.71
C SER A 232 1.82 -3.05 15.73
N LEU A 233 1.49 -2.43 14.60
CA LEU A 233 1.43 -0.96 14.53
C LEU A 233 0.09 -0.35 14.97
N THR A 234 0.19 0.48 16.00
CA THR A 234 -0.42 1.82 16.04
C THR A 234 0.69 2.84 16.33
N GLY A 235 1.08 3.67 15.36
CA GLY A 235 2.15 4.70 15.49
C GLY A 235 3.38 4.52 14.57
N VAL A 236 4.05 5.62 14.21
CA VAL A 236 5.09 5.69 13.15
C VAL A 236 6.27 4.75 13.40
N THR A 237 6.68 4.01 12.38
CA THR A 237 7.88 3.16 12.38
C THR A 237 9.15 4.01 12.54
N GLY A 238 9.97 3.71 13.54
CA GLY A 238 11.36 4.18 13.59
C GLY A 238 11.87 4.76 14.91
N SER A 239 11.02 5.01 15.92
CA SER A 239 11.48 5.70 17.14
C SER A 239 10.83 5.26 18.46
N ARG A 240 10.11 4.13 18.51
CA ARG A 240 9.67 3.59 19.80
C ARG A 240 10.76 2.75 20.45
N THR A 241 11.09 3.13 21.68
CA THR A 241 11.95 2.38 22.60
C THR A 241 11.24 1.18 23.22
N GLU A 242 9.90 1.09 23.10
CA GLU A 242 9.03 0.13 23.78
C GLU A 242 7.94 -0.40 22.83
N LEU A 243 7.53 -1.66 23.02
CA LEU A 243 6.46 -2.32 22.27
C LEU A 243 5.08 -1.78 22.70
N PRO A 244 4.04 -1.95 21.86
CA PRO A 244 2.66 -1.61 22.24
C PRO A 244 2.23 -2.35 23.50
N ALA A 245 1.66 -1.62 24.47
CA ALA A 245 1.20 -2.20 25.74
C ALA A 245 0.07 -3.22 25.55
N ASP A 246 -0.69 -3.11 24.46
CA ASP A 246 -1.84 -3.94 24.10
C ASP A 246 -1.46 -5.14 23.20
N LEU A 247 -0.18 -5.42 22.98
CA LEU A 247 0.25 -6.53 22.12
C LEU A 247 -0.29 -7.89 22.59
N SER A 248 -0.27 -8.17 23.90
CA SER A 248 -0.76 -9.44 24.43
C SER A 248 -2.27 -9.60 24.21
N ASP A 249 -3.04 -8.53 24.44
CA ASP A 249 -4.50 -8.52 24.20
C ASP A 249 -4.83 -8.68 22.71
N PHE A 250 -4.07 -8.03 21.83
CA PHE A 250 -4.19 -8.15 20.38
C PHE A 250 -3.96 -9.59 19.93
N LEU A 251 -2.88 -10.23 20.38
CA LEU A 251 -2.59 -11.63 20.04
C LEU A 251 -3.63 -12.58 20.63
N ALA A 252 -4.05 -12.35 21.87
CA ALA A 252 -5.11 -13.13 22.51
C ALA A 252 -6.45 -13.02 21.76
N ARG A 253 -6.75 -11.86 21.16
CA ARG A 253 -7.92 -11.68 20.29
C ARG A 253 -7.82 -12.55 19.04
N ILE A 254 -6.68 -12.53 18.35
CA ILE A 254 -6.46 -13.35 17.15
C ILE A 254 -6.55 -14.84 17.50
N ARG A 255 -5.94 -15.27 18.61
CA ARG A 255 -5.95 -16.66 19.08
C ARG A 255 -7.33 -17.23 19.30
N LYS A 256 -8.34 -16.42 19.62
CA LYS A 256 -9.73 -16.88 19.76
C LYS A 256 -10.33 -17.32 18.42
N GLN A 257 -9.78 -16.85 17.31
CA GLN A 257 -10.29 -17.10 15.96
C GLN A 257 -9.50 -18.18 15.22
N THR A 258 -8.28 -18.52 15.65
CA THR A 258 -7.40 -19.42 14.89
C THR A 258 -6.31 -20.09 15.73
N ASP A 259 -5.99 -21.32 15.33
CA ASP A 259 -4.88 -22.13 15.83
C ASP A 259 -3.62 -22.04 14.94
N LEU A 260 -3.64 -21.18 13.92
CA LEU A 260 -2.46 -20.93 13.08
C LEU A 260 -1.35 -20.25 13.88
N PRO A 261 -0.07 -20.49 13.54
CA PRO A 261 1.02 -19.73 14.11
C PRO A 261 0.86 -18.21 13.87
N LEU A 262 1.25 -17.39 14.83
CA LEU A 262 1.27 -15.93 14.72
C LEU A 262 2.73 -15.46 14.76
N ALA A 263 3.18 -14.86 13.67
CA ALA A 263 4.48 -14.21 13.61
C ALA A 263 4.30 -12.70 13.75
N VAL A 264 4.91 -12.09 14.77
CA VAL A 264 4.77 -10.66 15.03
C VAL A 264 5.92 -9.90 14.41
N GLY A 265 5.57 -8.91 13.60
CA GLY A 265 6.51 -7.98 12.98
C GLY A 265 6.28 -6.52 13.37
N PHE A 266 7.14 -5.67 12.81
CA PHE A 266 7.21 -4.21 12.96
C PHE A 266 7.74 -3.72 14.32
N GLY A 267 8.79 -2.88 14.27
CA GLY A 267 9.34 -2.21 15.47
C GLY A 267 10.25 -3.06 16.36
N ILE A 268 10.56 -4.30 15.99
CA ILE A 268 11.46 -5.18 16.75
C ILE A 268 12.91 -4.87 16.36
N SER A 269 13.69 -4.35 17.30
CA SER A 269 15.07 -3.89 17.04
C SER A 269 16.07 -4.20 18.15
N LYS A 270 15.60 -4.73 19.27
CA LYS A 270 16.42 -5.02 20.45
C LYS A 270 16.11 -6.40 21.02
N PRO A 271 17.09 -7.06 21.69
CA PRO A 271 16.88 -8.30 22.43
C PRO A 271 15.70 -8.27 23.41
N ASP A 272 15.45 -7.14 24.09
CA ASP A 272 14.33 -7.04 25.03
C ASP A 272 12.96 -7.00 24.34
N HIS A 273 12.88 -6.48 23.11
CA HIS A 273 11.66 -6.59 22.31
C HIS A 273 11.42 -8.06 21.96
N VAL A 274 12.49 -8.79 21.57
CA VAL A 274 12.43 -10.22 21.25
C VAL A 274 11.93 -11.03 22.44
N LYS A 275 12.43 -10.79 23.66
CA LYS A 275 11.95 -11.45 24.89
C LYS A 275 10.45 -11.26 25.08
N THR A 276 9.98 -10.02 24.93
CA THR A 276 8.56 -9.68 25.13
C THR A 276 7.66 -10.35 24.10
N VAL A 277 8.08 -10.34 22.82
CA VAL A 277 7.30 -10.92 21.72
C VAL A 277 7.31 -12.44 21.78
N SER A 278 8.48 -13.08 21.98
CA SER A 278 8.58 -14.54 22.06
C SER A 278 7.78 -15.15 23.21
N ALA A 279 7.47 -14.40 24.27
CA ALA A 279 6.59 -14.87 25.33
C ALA A 279 5.13 -15.06 24.85
N ASN A 280 4.70 -14.34 23.80
CA ASN A 280 3.29 -14.24 23.38
C ASN A 280 3.01 -14.70 21.94
N ALA A 281 4.03 -14.87 21.10
CA ALA A 281 3.88 -15.16 19.67
C ALA A 281 4.77 -16.32 19.22
N ASP A 282 4.33 -17.10 18.22
CA ASP A 282 5.07 -18.26 17.70
C ASP A 282 6.21 -17.87 16.78
N GLY A 283 6.22 -16.64 16.28
CA GLY A 283 7.24 -16.12 15.39
C GLY A 283 7.56 -14.66 15.68
N ILE A 284 8.79 -14.26 15.39
CA ILE A 284 9.29 -12.90 15.53
C ILE A 284 9.89 -12.48 14.20
N VAL A 285 9.43 -11.36 13.66
CA VAL A 285 9.92 -10.82 12.39
C VAL A 285 10.77 -9.57 12.63
N VAL A 286 12.01 -9.58 12.14
CA VAL A 286 12.97 -8.48 12.30
C VAL A 286 13.43 -8.02 10.91
N GLY A 287 13.05 -6.81 10.52
CA GLY A 287 13.43 -6.22 9.23
C GLY A 287 14.31 -4.99 9.33
N SER A 288 13.75 -3.82 9.63
CA SER A 288 14.50 -2.55 9.60
C SER A 288 15.76 -2.56 10.47
N ALA A 289 15.79 -3.31 11.58
CA ALA A 289 16.98 -3.41 12.43
C ALA A 289 18.13 -4.19 11.77
N ILE A 290 17.82 -5.21 10.95
CA ILE A 290 18.83 -5.90 10.14
C ILE A 290 19.37 -4.94 9.07
N MET A 291 18.49 -4.19 8.38
CA MET A 291 18.92 -3.22 7.37
C MET A 291 19.80 -2.12 7.99
N ASN A 292 19.39 -1.56 9.13
CA ASN A 292 20.19 -0.59 9.85
C ASN A 292 21.54 -1.17 10.33
N THR A 293 21.62 -2.48 10.61
CA THR A 293 22.88 -3.14 10.97
C THR A 293 23.82 -3.19 9.76
N ILE A 294 23.31 -3.49 8.57
CA ILE A 294 24.09 -3.43 7.33
C ILE A 294 24.65 -2.03 7.12
N ASP A 295 23.85 -0.99 7.41
CA ASP A 295 24.27 0.42 7.26
C ASP A 295 25.36 0.87 8.23
N THR A 296 25.64 0.09 9.29
CA THR A 296 26.79 0.36 10.17
C THR A 296 28.13 -0.01 9.52
N VAL A 297 28.09 -0.82 8.46
CA VAL A 297 29.23 -1.23 7.66
C VAL A 297 29.28 -0.36 6.40
N ASP A 298 30.47 0.09 6.02
CA ASP A 298 30.64 0.89 4.81
C ASP A 298 30.08 0.13 3.58
N ALA A 299 29.34 0.84 2.71
CA ALA A 299 28.70 0.23 1.55
C ALA A 299 29.72 -0.40 0.57
N ASP A 300 30.94 0.13 0.53
CA ASP A 300 32.06 -0.37 -0.27
C ASP A 300 32.94 -1.39 0.46
N ALA A 301 32.65 -1.68 1.72
CA ALA A 301 33.31 -2.78 2.42
C ALA A 301 33.00 -4.13 1.75
N PRO A 302 33.93 -5.11 1.87
CA PRO A 302 33.69 -6.48 1.44
C PRO A 302 32.37 -7.06 1.96
N THR A 303 31.67 -7.84 1.14
CA THR A 303 30.43 -8.54 1.50
C THR A 303 30.56 -9.34 2.80
N ALA A 304 31.75 -9.93 3.05
CA ALA A 304 32.04 -10.68 4.27
C ALA A 304 31.87 -9.87 5.55
N ASP A 305 32.20 -8.57 5.54
CA ASP A 305 32.09 -7.70 6.72
C ASP A 305 30.62 -7.40 7.03
N LYS A 306 29.81 -7.15 5.99
CA LYS A 306 28.36 -6.99 6.11
C LYS A 306 27.71 -8.29 6.63
N CYS A 307 28.13 -9.43 6.08
CA CYS A 307 27.67 -10.75 6.53
C CYS A 307 28.02 -11.01 8.00
N ALA A 308 29.23 -10.66 8.43
CA ALA A 308 29.66 -10.81 9.82
C ALA A 308 28.80 -9.94 10.76
N ALA A 309 28.53 -8.68 10.40
CA ALA A 309 27.67 -7.79 11.18
C ALA A 309 26.24 -8.33 11.31
N VAL A 310 25.65 -8.77 10.20
CA VAL A 310 24.30 -9.37 10.19
C VAL A 310 24.25 -10.64 11.03
N LYS A 311 25.23 -11.53 10.89
CA LYS A 311 25.29 -12.77 11.66
C LYS A 311 25.31 -12.49 13.17
N VAL A 312 26.23 -11.63 13.63
CA VAL A 312 26.33 -11.26 15.05
C VAL A 312 25.04 -10.65 15.58
N PHE A 313 24.41 -9.77 14.78
CA PHE A 313 23.15 -9.17 15.17
C PHE A 313 22.02 -10.20 15.29
N VAL A 314 21.85 -11.06 14.28
CA VAL A 314 20.81 -12.11 14.28
C VAL A 314 21.03 -13.10 15.41
N GLU A 315 22.28 -13.53 15.67
CA GLU A 315 22.62 -14.40 16.81
C GLU A 315 22.17 -13.77 18.13
N SER A 316 22.48 -12.48 18.34
CA SER A 316 22.09 -11.78 19.58
C SER A 316 20.57 -11.71 19.79
N MET A 317 19.81 -11.58 18.70
CA MET A 317 18.35 -11.53 18.74
C MET A 317 17.76 -12.93 18.93
N LYS A 318 18.33 -13.94 18.25
CA LYS A 318 17.96 -15.36 18.35
C LYS A 318 18.11 -15.91 19.76
N GLU A 319 19.21 -15.56 20.43
CA GLU A 319 19.52 -15.98 21.80
C GLU A 319 18.59 -15.34 22.83
N ALA A 320 18.07 -14.15 22.55
CA ALA A 320 17.18 -13.42 23.44
C ALA A 320 15.77 -14.03 23.56
N ARG A 321 15.41 -14.99 22.71
CA ARG A 321 14.08 -15.61 22.72
C ARG A 321 13.86 -16.40 24.00
N VAL A 322 12.70 -16.17 24.64
CA VAL A 322 12.28 -16.91 25.82
C VAL A 322 11.30 -18.03 25.45
N PRO A 323 11.23 -19.12 26.23
CA PRO A 323 10.23 -20.13 26.01
C PRO A 323 8.79 -19.69 26.28
N SER A 324 7.82 -20.27 25.58
CA SER A 324 6.38 -20.14 25.87
C SER A 324 5.68 -21.47 25.66
N GLU A 325 4.70 -21.77 26.51
CA GLU A 325 3.86 -22.98 26.40
C GLU A 325 2.65 -22.77 25.48
N ASN A 326 2.36 -21.52 25.09
CA ASN A 326 1.19 -21.16 24.30
C ASN A 326 1.41 -21.30 22.79
N PHE A 327 2.52 -21.92 22.37
CA PHE A 327 2.86 -21.96 20.96
C PHE A 327 1.95 -22.91 20.17
N GLN A 328 1.50 -22.40 19.03
CA GLN A 328 0.68 -23.14 18.08
C GLN A 328 1.48 -23.48 16.83
N ALA A 329 1.19 -24.68 16.31
CA ALA A 329 1.67 -25.17 15.01
C ALA A 329 0.52 -25.86 14.26
N GLY A 330 -0.72 -25.47 14.55
CA GLY A 330 -1.95 -26.06 14.02
C GLY A 330 -2.57 -25.22 12.90
N GLY A 331 -3.87 -25.40 12.68
CA GLY A 331 -4.66 -24.56 11.75
C GLY A 331 -4.59 -24.92 10.27
N GLU A 332 -4.06 -26.10 9.91
CA GLU A 332 -3.94 -26.54 8.51
C GLU A 332 -5.29 -26.47 7.76
N LYS A 333 -5.33 -25.68 6.67
CA LYS A 333 -6.48 -25.62 5.78
C LYS A 333 -6.35 -26.64 4.65
N LYS A 334 -7.50 -27.19 4.24
CA LYS A 334 -7.62 -28.11 3.11
C LYS A 334 -8.58 -27.53 2.09
N GLY A 335 -8.21 -27.62 0.82
CA GLY A 335 -9.04 -27.19 -0.30
C GLY A 335 -8.82 -25.74 -0.73
N ALA A 336 -9.58 -25.33 -1.74
CA ALA A 336 -9.51 -24.00 -2.33
C ALA A 336 -10.09 -22.95 -1.38
N PHE A 337 -9.43 -21.80 -1.32
CA PHE A 337 -9.94 -20.61 -0.66
C PHE A 337 -11.10 -20.03 -1.47
N GLN A 338 -12.18 -19.68 -0.76
CA GLN A 338 -13.36 -19.06 -1.37
C GLN A 338 -13.28 -17.55 -1.12
N SER A 339 -12.84 -16.80 -2.13
CA SER A 339 -12.92 -15.34 -2.10
C SER A 339 -14.34 -14.88 -2.44
N PRO A 340 -14.86 -13.82 -1.79
CA PRO A 340 -16.12 -13.21 -2.21
C PRO A 340 -16.01 -12.66 -3.64
N GLU A 341 -17.13 -12.62 -4.37
CA GLU A 341 -17.16 -12.00 -5.70
C GLU A 341 -16.94 -10.48 -5.57
N THR A 342 -15.98 -9.95 -6.33
CA THR A 342 -15.68 -8.51 -6.42
C THR A 342 -16.47 -7.81 -7.53
N SER A 343 -17.61 -8.39 -7.95
CA SER A 343 -18.38 -7.91 -9.11
C SER A 343 -18.83 -6.46 -8.91
N GLY A 344 -18.21 -5.54 -9.66
CA GLY A 344 -18.54 -4.10 -9.64
C GLY A 344 -17.37 -3.18 -9.31
N SER A 345 -16.26 -3.68 -8.76
CA SER A 345 -15.06 -2.88 -8.46
C SER A 345 -14.06 -2.75 -9.62
N HIS A 346 -14.33 -3.44 -10.74
CA HIS A 346 -13.44 -3.51 -11.90
C HIS A 346 -14.12 -3.01 -13.18
N PHE A 347 -13.38 -2.22 -13.95
CA PHE A 347 -13.66 -1.85 -15.34
C PHE A 347 -12.69 -2.60 -16.27
N GLY A 348 -13.09 -3.80 -16.70
CA GLY A 348 -12.20 -4.69 -17.43
C GLY A 348 -11.08 -5.21 -16.52
N GLU A 349 -9.82 -4.97 -16.90
CA GLU A 349 -8.63 -5.31 -16.10
C GLU A 349 -8.22 -4.21 -15.10
N PHE A 350 -8.90 -3.06 -15.12
CA PHE A 350 -8.57 -1.90 -14.28
C PHE A 350 -9.53 -1.80 -13.11
N GLY A 351 -9.03 -1.39 -11.94
CA GLY A 351 -9.83 -1.21 -10.73
C GLY A 351 -9.37 -2.14 -9.60
N GLY A 352 -10.27 -2.40 -8.66
CA GLY A 352 -10.00 -3.19 -7.47
C GLY A 352 -9.40 -2.39 -6.31
N ARG A 353 -9.31 -3.07 -5.17
CA ARG A 353 -8.84 -2.52 -3.90
C ARG A 353 -7.53 -3.17 -3.49
N TYR A 354 -6.42 -2.67 -4.02
CA TYR A 354 -5.07 -3.10 -3.64
C TYR A 354 -4.50 -2.18 -2.57
N ILE A 355 -4.76 -2.51 -1.30
CA ILE A 355 -4.34 -1.73 -0.14
C ILE A 355 -3.80 -2.60 0.98
N PRO A 356 -2.95 -2.02 1.86
CA PRO A 356 -2.51 -2.70 3.07
C PRO A 356 -3.67 -3.06 3.99
N GLU A 357 -3.57 -4.20 4.66
CA GLU A 357 -4.58 -4.70 5.61
C GLU A 357 -5.02 -3.64 6.63
N THR A 358 -4.08 -2.83 7.14
CA THR A 358 -4.36 -1.77 8.12
C THR A 358 -5.40 -0.76 7.65
N LEU A 359 -5.53 -0.55 6.33
CA LEU A 359 -6.45 0.42 5.72
C LEU A 359 -7.80 -0.19 5.34
N ILE A 360 -7.97 -1.51 5.38
CA ILE A 360 -9.20 -2.16 4.88
C ILE A 360 -10.44 -1.66 5.62
N GLU A 361 -10.40 -1.66 6.95
CA GLU A 361 -11.56 -1.21 7.74
C GLU A 361 -11.86 0.29 7.56
N ALA A 362 -10.85 1.13 7.34
CA ALA A 362 -11.07 2.54 7.04
C ALA A 362 -11.74 2.76 5.68
N HIS A 363 -11.42 1.93 4.69
CA HIS A 363 -12.10 1.97 3.39
C HIS A 363 -13.53 1.43 3.50
N ARG A 364 -13.77 0.37 4.27
CA ARG A 364 -15.13 -0.14 4.55
C ARG A 364 -15.99 0.91 5.25
N GLU A 365 -15.46 1.55 6.29
CA GLU A 365 -16.14 2.63 7.01
C GLU A 365 -16.52 3.79 6.07
N LEU A 366 -15.60 4.17 5.18
CA LEU A 366 -15.83 5.20 4.15
C LEU A 366 -16.90 4.79 3.14
N GLU A 367 -16.80 3.57 2.60
CA GLU A 367 -17.73 3.01 1.61
C GLU A 367 -19.14 2.94 2.19
N GLU A 368 -19.30 2.36 3.39
CA GLU A 368 -20.58 2.25 4.07
C GLU A 368 -21.22 3.60 4.36
N GLU A 369 -20.43 4.60 4.79
CA GLU A 369 -20.97 5.93 5.06
C GLU A 369 -21.29 6.69 3.77
N TYR A 370 -20.49 6.54 2.71
CA TYR A 370 -20.77 7.13 1.41
C TYR A 370 -22.07 6.58 0.80
N GLU A 371 -22.29 5.26 0.87
CA GLU A 371 -23.50 4.61 0.38
C GLU A 371 -24.78 5.11 1.09
N LYS A 372 -24.67 5.44 2.39
CA LYS A 372 -25.75 6.08 3.15
C LYS A 372 -25.91 7.54 2.76
N ALA A 373 -24.80 8.29 2.71
CA ALA A 373 -24.80 9.73 2.47
C ALA A 373 -25.31 10.09 1.07
N LYS A 374 -25.00 9.30 0.04
CA LYS A 374 -25.41 9.61 -1.35
C LYS A 374 -26.92 9.63 -1.57
N VAL A 375 -27.69 8.93 -0.73
CA VAL A 375 -29.16 8.89 -0.78
C VAL A 375 -29.82 9.73 0.32
N ASP A 376 -29.03 10.35 1.20
CA ASP A 376 -29.49 11.15 2.32
C ASP A 376 -29.84 12.58 1.86
N PRO A 377 -31.12 13.02 1.94
CA PRO A 377 -31.53 14.35 1.52
C PRO A 377 -30.86 15.48 2.30
N GLU A 378 -30.54 15.29 3.58
CA GLU A 378 -29.89 16.34 4.38
C GLU A 378 -28.43 16.51 3.99
N PHE A 379 -27.74 15.42 3.62
CA PHE A 379 -26.38 15.49 3.06
C PHE A 379 -26.34 16.26 1.74
N ILE A 380 -27.26 15.94 0.83
CA ILE A 380 -27.36 16.60 -0.47
C ILE A 380 -27.64 18.10 -0.27
N LYS A 381 -28.54 18.44 0.65
CA LYS A 381 -28.87 19.82 1.00
C LYS A 381 -27.69 20.57 1.64
N GLU A 382 -26.90 19.90 2.47
CA GLU A 382 -25.67 20.48 3.05
C GLU A 382 -24.62 20.75 1.97
N ILE A 383 -24.38 19.80 1.06
CA ILE A 383 -23.50 20.00 -0.10
C ILE A 383 -23.99 21.16 -0.98
N ASP A 384 -25.29 21.20 -1.29
CA ASP A 384 -25.88 22.26 -2.12
C ASP A 384 -25.79 23.63 -1.45
N PHE A 385 -25.97 23.67 -0.12
CA PHE A 385 -25.76 24.88 0.67
C PHE A 385 -24.32 25.38 0.51
N TYR A 386 -23.32 24.54 0.75
CA TYR A 386 -21.91 24.94 0.61
C TYR A 386 -21.52 25.27 -0.81
N ARG A 387 -22.05 24.55 -1.80
CA ARG A 387 -21.86 24.85 -3.21
C ARG A 387 -22.34 26.27 -3.57
N ARG A 388 -23.50 26.68 -3.05
CA ARG A 388 -24.09 27.99 -3.36
C ARG A 388 -23.51 29.12 -2.51
N GLN A 389 -23.47 28.93 -1.19
CA GLN A 389 -23.18 29.98 -0.22
C GLN A 389 -21.69 30.15 0.08
N PHE A 390 -20.92 29.07 -0.01
CA PHE A 390 -19.49 29.09 0.31
C PHE A 390 -18.63 29.11 -0.94
N ILE A 391 -18.84 28.18 -1.88
CA ILE A 391 -18.03 28.05 -3.10
C ILE A 391 -18.37 29.13 -4.14
N GLY A 392 -19.66 29.45 -4.31
CA GLY A 392 -20.15 30.44 -5.27
C GLY A 392 -20.72 29.86 -6.58
N GLY A 393 -21.20 28.62 -6.56
CA GLY A 393 -21.84 27.95 -7.69
C GLY A 393 -23.37 28.14 -7.76
N PRO A 394 -24.02 27.96 -8.93
CA PRO A 394 -23.40 27.70 -10.24
C PRO A 394 -22.69 28.94 -10.79
N THR A 395 -21.54 28.74 -11.42
CA THR A 395 -20.81 29.82 -12.08
C THR A 395 -21.47 30.20 -13.42
N PRO A 396 -21.50 31.48 -13.81
CA PRO A 396 -22.11 31.92 -15.05
C PRO A 396 -21.44 31.33 -16.30
N LEU A 397 -22.23 31.13 -17.36
CA LEU A 397 -21.72 30.92 -18.72
C LEU A 397 -21.56 32.28 -19.40
N TYR A 398 -20.40 32.51 -19.99
CA TYR A 398 -20.08 33.76 -20.69
C TYR A 398 -19.91 33.51 -22.19
N PHE A 399 -20.75 34.13 -23.02
CA PHE A 399 -20.64 34.03 -24.47
C PHE A 399 -19.44 34.84 -24.99
N ALA A 400 -18.46 34.15 -25.56
CA ALA A 400 -17.25 34.78 -26.10
C ALA A 400 -17.47 35.26 -27.54
N GLU A 401 -18.20 36.36 -27.71
CA GLU A 401 -18.67 36.86 -29.01
C GLU A 401 -17.53 37.04 -30.03
N ARG A 402 -16.45 37.72 -29.64
CA ARG A 402 -15.32 37.99 -30.54
C ARG A 402 -14.59 36.71 -30.97
N LEU A 403 -14.43 35.76 -30.04
CA LEU A 403 -13.78 34.47 -30.32
C LEU A 403 -14.65 33.61 -31.24
N THR A 404 -15.95 33.59 -30.99
CA THR A 404 -16.94 32.95 -31.85
C THR A 404 -16.85 33.48 -33.29
N LYS A 405 -16.83 34.81 -33.45
CA LYS A 405 -16.65 35.45 -34.78
C LYS A 405 -15.32 35.09 -35.44
N ALA A 406 -14.23 35.03 -34.67
CA ALA A 406 -12.90 34.71 -35.19
C ALA A 406 -12.78 33.26 -35.66
N VAL A 407 -13.41 32.31 -34.96
CA VAL A 407 -13.40 30.89 -35.32
C VAL A 407 -14.35 30.61 -36.51
N GLY A 408 -15.44 31.38 -36.65
CA GLY A 408 -16.30 31.36 -37.85
C GLY A 408 -17.17 30.11 -38.01
N GLY A 409 -17.25 29.26 -36.98
CA GLY A 409 -18.02 28.01 -36.99
C GLY A 409 -18.88 27.87 -35.74
N ALA A 410 -18.36 27.20 -34.71
CA ALA A 410 -19.08 26.94 -33.46
C ALA A 410 -19.27 28.20 -32.60
N GLN A 411 -20.37 28.24 -31.83
CA GLN A 411 -20.55 29.20 -30.73
C GLN A 411 -19.62 28.85 -29.56
N ILE A 412 -18.84 29.82 -29.09
CA ILE A 412 -17.89 29.61 -27.99
C ILE A 412 -18.45 30.23 -26.70
N TRP A 413 -18.67 29.37 -25.71
CA TRP A 413 -19.11 29.74 -24.37
C TRP A 413 -18.02 29.37 -23.35
N LEU A 414 -17.77 30.26 -22.40
CA LEU A 414 -16.82 30.05 -21.31
C LEU A 414 -17.59 29.75 -20.02
N LYS A 415 -17.32 28.60 -19.40
CA LYS A 415 -17.76 28.33 -18.03
C LYS A 415 -16.83 29.05 -17.07
N ARG A 416 -17.37 30.05 -16.34
CA ARG A 416 -16.59 30.97 -15.51
C ARG A 416 -16.14 30.35 -14.17
N GLU A 417 -15.52 29.17 -14.22
CA GLU A 417 -15.08 28.42 -13.03
C GLU A 417 -14.00 29.13 -12.23
N GLU A 418 -13.30 30.10 -12.83
CA GLU A 418 -12.33 30.93 -12.13
C GLU A 418 -12.96 31.90 -11.10
N LEU A 419 -14.29 32.04 -11.11
CA LEU A 419 -15.03 32.78 -10.08
C LEU A 419 -15.17 31.99 -8.77
N ALA A 420 -14.96 30.66 -8.79
CA ALA A 420 -14.84 29.89 -7.57
C ALA A 420 -13.48 30.19 -6.91
N HIS A 421 -13.50 30.73 -5.69
CA HIS A 421 -12.34 31.35 -5.03
C HIS A 421 -11.16 30.41 -4.72
N THR A 422 -11.34 29.09 -4.86
CA THR A 422 -10.27 28.07 -4.80
C THR A 422 -10.27 27.12 -6.00
N GLY A 423 -10.93 27.50 -7.10
CA GLY A 423 -11.17 26.65 -8.26
C GLY A 423 -12.28 25.62 -8.02
N ALA A 424 -13.04 25.30 -9.07
CA ALA A 424 -14.30 24.58 -8.91
C ALA A 424 -14.16 23.08 -8.61
N HIS A 425 -13.31 22.34 -9.33
CA HIS A 425 -13.30 20.88 -9.20
C HIS A 425 -12.71 20.40 -7.85
N LYS A 426 -11.60 21.00 -7.38
CA LYS A 426 -10.96 20.60 -6.11
C LYS A 426 -11.80 20.93 -4.88
N ILE A 427 -12.42 22.11 -4.85
CA ILE A 427 -13.22 22.51 -3.67
C ILE A 427 -14.53 21.74 -3.55
N ASN A 428 -15.18 21.43 -4.68
CA ASN A 428 -16.39 20.59 -4.67
C ASN A 428 -16.07 19.19 -4.14
N ASN A 429 -14.95 18.61 -4.56
CA ASN A 429 -14.44 17.34 -4.04
C ASN A 429 -14.13 17.43 -2.53
N ALA A 430 -13.38 18.47 -2.12
CA ALA A 430 -12.96 18.62 -0.73
C ALA A 430 -14.12 18.86 0.24
N VAL A 431 -15.16 19.61 -0.17
CA VAL A 431 -16.36 19.81 0.68
C VAL A 431 -17.08 18.49 0.91
N GLY A 432 -17.33 17.70 -0.13
CA GLY A 432 -18.02 16.41 0.00
C GLY A 432 -17.26 15.46 0.93
N GLN A 433 -15.95 15.31 0.72
CA GLN A 433 -15.11 14.45 1.55
C GLN A 433 -14.98 14.97 3.00
N ALA A 434 -14.89 16.28 3.22
CA ALA A 434 -14.83 16.83 4.58
C ALA A 434 -16.13 16.61 5.37
N ILE A 435 -17.30 16.69 4.70
CA ILE A 435 -18.59 16.37 5.34
C ILE A 435 -18.64 14.87 5.65
N LEU A 436 -18.20 14.00 4.74
CA LEU A 436 -18.10 12.55 5.01
C LEU A 436 -17.17 12.26 6.19
N ALA A 437 -15.98 12.86 6.23
CA ALA A 437 -15.05 12.71 7.35
C ALA A 437 -15.68 13.07 8.69
N LYS A 438 -16.47 14.16 8.75
CA LYS A 438 -17.24 14.54 9.95
C LYS A 438 -18.30 13.51 10.32
N ARG A 439 -19.03 12.95 9.35
CA ARG A 439 -20.05 11.91 9.59
C ARG A 439 -19.42 10.63 10.15
N ILE A 440 -18.24 10.28 9.64
CA ILE A 440 -17.44 9.15 10.12
C ILE A 440 -16.78 9.45 11.49
N GLY A 441 -16.68 10.72 11.88
CA GLY A 441 -16.09 11.14 13.16
C GLY A 441 -14.58 11.31 13.14
N LYS A 442 -13.98 11.55 11.96
CA LYS A 442 -12.56 11.85 11.80
C LYS A 442 -12.34 13.37 11.86
N ASP A 443 -11.60 13.84 12.84
CA ASP A 443 -11.30 15.27 13.05
C ASP A 443 -9.95 15.70 12.43
N ARG A 444 -9.15 14.73 12.00
CA ARG A 444 -7.84 14.91 11.38
C ARG A 444 -7.89 14.57 9.90
N ILE A 445 -7.60 15.56 9.06
CA ILE A 445 -7.52 15.43 7.61
C ILE A 445 -6.08 15.47 7.17
N ILE A 446 -5.69 14.50 6.36
CA ILE A 446 -4.45 14.56 5.58
C ILE A 446 -4.79 14.71 4.10
N ALA A 447 -3.89 15.33 3.35
CA ALA A 447 -3.99 15.43 1.89
C ALA A 447 -2.59 15.47 1.26
N GLU A 448 -2.56 15.25 -0.04
CA GLU A 448 -1.38 15.27 -0.91
C GLU A 448 -1.51 16.37 -1.96
N THR A 449 -0.43 17.03 -2.37
CA THR A 449 -0.54 18.00 -3.45
C THR A 449 0.77 18.20 -4.20
N GLY A 450 0.68 18.43 -5.52
CA GLY A 450 1.82 18.75 -6.38
C GLY A 450 1.74 20.20 -6.86
N ALA A 451 0.67 20.57 -7.57
CA ALA A 451 0.47 21.96 -8.01
C ALA A 451 -0.01 22.90 -6.87
N GLY A 452 -0.34 22.37 -5.69
CA GLY A 452 -0.84 23.14 -4.55
C GLY A 452 -2.36 23.36 -4.54
N GLN A 453 -3.06 23.31 -5.68
CA GLN A 453 -4.51 23.60 -5.75
C GLN A 453 -5.38 22.68 -4.88
N HIS A 454 -5.08 21.39 -4.84
CA HIS A 454 -5.80 20.45 -3.96
C HIS A 454 -5.59 20.80 -2.50
N GLY A 455 -4.34 20.92 -2.08
CA GLY A 455 -3.99 21.32 -0.71
C GLY A 455 -4.62 22.65 -0.28
N VAL A 456 -4.71 23.65 -1.17
CA VAL A 456 -5.44 24.90 -0.89
C VAL A 456 -6.92 24.63 -0.66
N ALA A 457 -7.58 23.84 -1.52
CA ALA A 457 -8.98 23.47 -1.35
C ALA A 457 -9.23 22.71 -0.03
N THR A 458 -8.38 21.73 0.29
CA THR A 458 -8.43 20.97 1.54
C THR A 458 -8.22 21.86 2.76
N ALA A 459 -7.22 22.75 2.73
CA ALA A 459 -6.97 23.70 3.81
C ALA A 459 -8.17 24.64 4.02
N THR A 460 -8.79 25.12 2.93
CA THR A 460 -9.98 25.98 2.99
C THR A 460 -11.16 25.30 3.66
N VAL A 461 -11.47 24.05 3.29
CA VAL A 461 -12.61 23.32 3.91
C VAL A 461 -12.31 22.95 5.36
N CYS A 462 -11.07 22.56 5.67
CA CYS A 462 -10.69 22.23 7.05
C CYS A 462 -10.77 23.45 7.96
N ALA A 463 -10.30 24.61 7.49
CA ALA A 463 -10.43 25.88 8.21
C ALA A 463 -11.90 26.24 8.47
N HIS A 464 -12.77 26.02 7.48
CA HIS A 464 -14.20 26.27 7.62
C HIS A 464 -14.87 25.33 8.63
N PHE A 465 -14.56 24.03 8.55
CA PHE A 465 -15.19 22.99 9.39
C PHE A 465 -14.51 22.80 10.75
N GLY A 466 -13.41 23.50 11.04
CA GLY A 466 -12.65 23.33 12.27
C GLY A 466 -11.89 22.00 12.36
N LEU A 467 -11.50 21.43 11.21
CA LEU A 467 -10.76 20.16 11.14
C LEU A 467 -9.25 20.43 11.14
N LYS A 468 -8.47 19.53 11.75
CA LYS A 468 -7.00 19.58 11.66
C LYS A 468 -6.60 19.21 10.23
N CYS A 469 -5.70 19.98 9.62
CA CYS A 469 -5.30 19.77 8.24
C CYS A 469 -3.79 19.63 8.11
N ILE A 470 -3.33 18.51 7.58
CA ILE A 470 -1.93 18.27 7.23
C ILE A 470 -1.85 18.03 5.73
N VAL A 471 -0.99 18.76 5.03
CA VAL A 471 -0.81 18.63 3.58
C VAL A 471 0.62 18.20 3.29
N TYR A 472 0.77 17.00 2.74
CA TYR A 472 2.02 16.48 2.23
C TYR A 472 2.27 17.01 0.81
N MET A 473 3.48 17.50 0.57
CA MET A 473 3.86 18.10 -0.70
C MET A 473 5.34 17.86 -0.96
N GLY A 474 5.72 17.44 -2.17
CA GLY A 474 7.13 17.24 -2.53
C GLY A 474 7.96 18.51 -2.31
N ALA A 475 9.18 18.41 -1.79
CA ALA A 475 10.00 19.59 -1.48
C ALA A 475 10.28 20.46 -2.72
N VAL A 476 10.51 19.84 -3.89
CA VAL A 476 10.66 20.56 -5.17
C VAL A 476 9.36 21.25 -5.58
N ASP A 477 8.23 20.61 -5.32
CA ASP A 477 6.90 21.18 -5.57
C ASP A 477 6.61 22.36 -4.63
N CYS A 478 6.97 22.25 -3.34
CA CYS A 478 6.85 23.32 -2.35
C CYS A 478 7.57 24.59 -2.80
N GLU A 479 8.81 24.47 -3.29
CA GLU A 479 9.59 25.59 -3.81
C GLU A 479 8.93 26.19 -5.05
N ARG A 480 8.54 25.34 -6.02
CA ARG A 480 7.90 25.75 -7.27
C ARG A 480 6.54 26.43 -7.07
N GLN A 481 5.80 26.03 -6.03
CA GLN A 481 4.44 26.48 -5.74
C GLN A 481 4.34 27.25 -4.41
N ALA A 482 5.39 28.01 -4.06
CA ALA A 482 5.50 28.73 -2.78
C ALA A 482 4.27 29.59 -2.44
N LEU A 483 3.60 30.19 -3.44
CA LEU A 483 2.38 30.98 -3.22
C LEU A 483 1.21 30.12 -2.71
N ASN A 484 1.04 28.91 -3.24
CA ASN A 484 0.01 27.99 -2.76
C ASN A 484 0.38 27.43 -1.39
N VAL A 485 1.66 27.17 -1.11
CA VAL A 485 2.14 26.82 0.24
C VAL A 485 1.82 27.90 1.25
N PHE A 486 2.09 29.16 0.91
CA PHE A 486 1.75 30.30 1.75
C PHE A 486 0.24 30.38 2.04
N ARG A 487 -0.61 30.20 1.01
CA ARG A 487 -2.07 30.17 1.17
C ARG A 487 -2.53 29.06 2.12
N MET A 488 -2.01 27.85 1.96
CA MET A 488 -2.34 26.72 2.83
C MET A 488 -2.00 27.01 4.30
N LYS A 489 -0.80 27.56 4.56
CA LYS A 489 -0.38 27.95 5.91
C LYS A 489 -1.23 29.06 6.51
N MET A 490 -1.59 30.07 5.71
CA MET A 490 -2.52 31.14 6.13
C MET A 490 -3.91 30.62 6.51
N LEU A 491 -4.35 29.51 5.89
CA LEU A 491 -5.58 28.81 6.21
C LEU A 491 -5.42 27.84 7.42
N GLY A 492 -4.25 27.77 8.04
CA GLY A 492 -4.01 26.96 9.24
C GLY A 492 -3.60 25.50 8.96
N ALA A 493 -3.32 25.14 7.72
CA ALA A 493 -2.82 23.80 7.39
C ALA A 493 -1.32 23.65 7.74
N ASP A 494 -0.96 22.49 8.29
CA ASP A 494 0.42 22.05 8.47
C ASP A 494 0.96 21.46 7.14
N VAL A 495 1.69 22.27 6.39
CA VAL A 495 2.29 21.83 5.12
C VAL A 495 3.63 21.15 5.38
N ARG A 496 3.74 19.86 5.08
CA ARG A 496 4.91 19.01 5.30
C ARG A 496 5.66 18.73 3.99
N PRO A 497 6.84 19.33 3.78
CA PRO A 497 7.66 19.04 2.61
C PRO A 497 8.21 17.61 2.67
N VAL A 498 8.10 16.88 1.56
CA VAL A 498 8.64 15.52 1.42
C VAL A 498 9.99 15.57 0.71
N PHE A 499 11.02 15.06 1.39
CA PHE A 499 12.40 15.06 0.92
C PHE A 499 12.87 13.70 0.38
N ALA A 500 12.06 12.65 0.55
CA ALA A 500 12.32 11.32 0.01
C ALA A 500 12.11 11.28 -1.52
N GLY A 501 12.74 10.29 -2.17
CA GLY A 501 12.60 10.03 -3.60
C GLY A 501 12.87 11.26 -4.49
N GLN A 502 11.98 11.46 -5.47
CA GLN A 502 12.09 12.56 -6.43
C GLN A 502 11.59 13.91 -5.88
N LYS A 503 11.04 13.91 -4.65
CA LYS A 503 10.52 15.09 -3.96
C LYS A 503 9.37 15.76 -4.72
N THR A 504 8.50 14.95 -5.32
CA THR A 504 7.33 15.38 -6.12
C THR A 504 6.02 14.82 -5.57
N LEU A 505 4.90 15.05 -6.27
CA LEU A 505 3.57 14.53 -5.93
C LEU A 505 3.54 13.03 -5.60
N LYS A 506 4.29 12.20 -6.34
CA LYS A 506 4.36 10.75 -6.08
C LYS A 506 4.81 10.46 -4.65
N ASP A 507 5.92 11.09 -4.26
CA ASP A 507 6.49 10.92 -2.92
C ASP A 507 5.57 11.48 -1.83
N ALA A 508 4.83 12.56 -2.15
CA ALA A 508 3.80 13.11 -1.27
C ALA A 508 2.61 12.16 -1.06
N ILE A 509 2.17 11.43 -2.08
CA ILE A 509 1.12 10.40 -1.96
C ILE A 509 1.60 9.29 -1.03
N ASN A 510 2.83 8.79 -1.22
CA ASN A 510 3.37 7.70 -0.41
C ASN A 510 3.51 8.10 1.07
N GLU A 511 3.95 9.33 1.33
CA GLU A 511 4.03 9.89 2.69
C GLU A 511 2.66 10.10 3.34
N ALA A 512 1.67 10.58 2.58
CA ALA A 512 0.30 10.70 3.06
C ALA A 512 -0.31 9.33 3.38
N MET A 513 -0.13 8.33 2.50
CA MET A 513 -0.57 6.95 2.75
C MET A 513 0.08 6.37 4.01
N ARG A 514 1.38 6.58 4.21
CA ARG A 514 2.10 6.12 5.40
C ARG A 514 1.55 6.74 6.68
N ASP A 515 1.29 8.05 6.65
CA ASP A 515 0.64 8.74 7.76
C ASP A 515 -0.74 8.16 8.03
N TRP A 516 -1.51 7.85 6.98
CA TRP A 516 -2.82 7.26 7.13
C TRP A 516 -2.78 5.88 7.76
N VAL A 517 -1.91 4.98 7.27
CA VAL A 517 -1.67 3.64 7.84
C VAL A 517 -1.36 3.75 9.33
N THR A 518 -0.59 4.78 9.71
CA THR A 518 -0.17 5.00 11.09
C THR A 518 -1.28 5.53 11.99
N ASN A 519 -2.10 6.45 11.48
CA ASN A 519 -3.09 7.23 12.24
C ASN A 519 -4.53 6.93 11.78
N VAL A 520 -4.77 5.72 11.26
CA VAL A 520 -6.04 5.34 10.61
C VAL A 520 -7.28 5.52 11.49
N ARG A 521 -7.13 5.47 12.82
CA ARG A 521 -8.23 5.57 13.79
C ARG A 521 -8.88 6.95 13.81
N ASP A 522 -8.12 8.03 13.76
CA ASP A 522 -8.61 9.42 13.87
C ASP A 522 -8.53 10.20 12.56
N THR A 523 -7.92 9.62 11.52
CA THR A 523 -7.56 10.31 10.29
C THR A 523 -8.41 9.89 9.09
N HIS A 524 -8.84 10.88 8.31
CA HIS A 524 -9.36 10.70 6.95
C HIS A 524 -8.37 11.25 5.92
N TYR A 525 -8.06 10.44 4.90
CA TYR A 525 -7.24 10.89 3.77
C TYR A 525 -8.14 11.52 2.70
N LEU A 526 -8.08 12.84 2.59
CA LEU A 526 -8.84 13.60 1.60
C LEU A 526 -8.08 13.62 0.27
N ILE A 527 -8.37 12.65 -0.59
CA ILE A 527 -7.65 12.44 -1.85
C ILE A 527 -8.11 13.43 -2.91
N GLY A 528 -7.15 14.03 -3.61
CA GLY A 528 -7.41 15.13 -4.55
C GLY A 528 -7.52 14.76 -6.00
N SER A 529 -7.14 13.55 -6.38
CA SER A 529 -7.13 13.09 -7.77
C SER A 529 -7.94 11.80 -7.90
N ALA A 530 -8.21 11.36 -9.13
CA ALA A 530 -8.74 10.03 -9.38
C ALA A 530 -7.62 8.99 -9.22
N ILE A 531 -7.08 8.92 -8.01
CA ILE A 531 -6.03 8.01 -7.56
C ILE A 531 -6.54 7.37 -6.27
N GLY A 532 -6.24 6.10 -6.05
CA GLY A 532 -6.73 5.36 -4.89
C GLY A 532 -7.48 4.09 -5.28
N PRO A 533 -7.72 3.20 -4.30
CA PRO A 533 -8.46 1.97 -4.52
C PRO A 533 -9.93 2.27 -4.88
N HIS A 534 -10.54 1.36 -5.63
CA HIS A 534 -11.97 1.40 -5.92
C HIS A 534 -12.82 1.15 -4.67
#